data_AF-A0A5C1QEF6-F1
#
_entry.id   AF-A0A5C1QEF6-F1
#
_cell.length_a   1.000
_cell.length_b   1.000
_cell.length_c   1.000
_cell.angle_alpha   90.00
_cell.angle_beta   90.00
_cell.angle_gamma   90.00
#
_symmetry.space_group_name_H-M   'P 1'
#
loop_
_entity.id
_entity.type
_entity.pdbx_description
1 polymer ?
#
loop_
_entity_poly.entity_id
_entity_poly.type
_entity_poly.pdbx_seq_one_letter_code
_entity_poly.pdbx_strand_id
1 'polypeptide(L)'
;MKRDPSEVKYLTVSEVSLLVDCIYRHDKPRDIVLILLMLDAGLRSVEVRNLRWGCIDFSEKIINFPSAKKDHISYRHIPLTPRLFDALINWRKLHPPQNKNYFLFTSKKPSGEIVCLSPSTLTKIVNQYRLRLNMNKLTPHSLRHTFATFLLSSGSDIGTVKETLGHSSIQTTTIYAKTTPSELRKRFDKASEIQARGIKRILLTAKNRLSYLRASRNNNTLAPDYIGAKYIYVGRFKQMSLITSNLKLNVSTLVIGPKGVGKSELCKKVRNKYSGKVLIWDDLDNIKATLINTIIYLLKNDKEYLKDALYGDYDLEEIKVRITRDSVPALCDYLLKLLEPFEYKLFIDSMDSISKKSEMILEKLQRKLVIIGSCRSMSVKYLDFTSGFNIIKISPLNRSESLTLIEHATSELSNNIDNYNLIISKIYDKSGGNPYIIKLLIERIIKEPIITPEIIEIISYGQFRKELDLSAVLILGLGCISILRYIGRAQKDSVLTFIGGAALVFVYIIRTLLVSGKRKKV
;
A
#
# COMPACT_ATOMS: atom_id res chain seq x y z
N MET A 1 33.25 15.17 40.86
CA MET A 1 32.71 15.93 39.71
C MET A 1 31.20 16.03 39.81
N LYS A 2 30.67 17.20 40.20
CA LYS A 2 29.24 17.50 40.19
C LYS A 2 28.76 17.52 38.72
N ARG A 3 27.73 16.73 38.38
CA ARG A 3 27.15 16.70 37.03
C ARG A 3 26.24 17.92 36.88
N ASP A 4 26.49 18.72 35.84
CA ASP A 4 25.73 19.91 35.46
C ASP A 4 24.23 19.55 35.22
N PRO A 5 23.25 20.26 35.81
CA PRO A 5 21.82 19.91 35.73
C PRO A 5 21.10 20.29 34.43
N SER A 6 21.79 20.78 33.39
CA SER A 6 21.16 21.61 32.35
C SER A 6 21.21 21.10 30.89
N GLU A 7 21.37 19.80 30.63
CA GLU A 7 21.11 19.23 29.30
C GLU A 7 19.87 18.33 29.32
N VAL A 8 18.73 18.84 28.83
CA VAL A 8 17.52 18.04 28.63
C VAL A 8 17.82 16.98 27.56
N LYS A 9 18.01 15.73 28.00
CA LYS A 9 18.27 14.59 27.12
C LYS A 9 16.95 14.12 26.51
N TYR A 10 16.50 14.76 25.43
CA TYR A 10 15.48 14.22 24.53
C TYR A 10 16.15 13.70 23.25
N LEU A 11 15.45 12.84 22.51
CA LEU A 11 15.92 12.30 21.24
C LEU A 11 15.46 13.21 20.09
N THR A 12 16.36 13.44 19.13
CA THR A 12 16.03 14.12 17.88
C THR A 12 15.14 13.25 16.99
N VAL A 13 14.48 13.85 16.00
CA VAL A 13 13.61 13.13 15.04
C VAL A 13 14.38 11.99 14.33
N SER A 14 15.64 12.23 13.97
CA SER A 14 16.52 11.25 13.33
C SER A 14 16.85 10.09 14.26
N GLU A 15 17.19 10.37 15.53
CA GLU A 15 17.47 9.34 16.54
C GLU A 15 16.22 8.50 16.85
N VAL A 16 15.04 9.13 16.91
CA VAL A 16 13.77 8.42 17.06
C VAL A 16 13.52 7.49 15.88
N SER A 17 13.76 7.95 14.65
CA SER A 17 13.61 7.10 13.45
C SER A 17 14.55 5.90 13.51
N LEU A 18 15.82 6.10 13.87
CA LEU A 18 16.81 5.03 14.03
C LEU A 18 16.40 4.03 15.11
N LEU A 19 15.90 4.52 16.24
CA LEU A 19 15.40 3.67 17.33
C LEU A 19 14.22 2.82 16.87
N VAL A 20 13.22 3.44 16.24
CA VAL A 20 12.03 2.76 15.73
C VAL A 20 12.42 1.70 14.69
N ASP A 21 13.29 2.04 13.74
CA ASP A 21 13.77 1.08 12.75
C ASP A 21 14.52 -0.09 13.40
N CYS A 22 15.32 0.17 14.44
CA CYS A 22 16.06 -0.86 15.15
C CYS A 22 15.14 -1.84 15.89
N ILE A 23 14.13 -1.35 16.61
CA ILE A 23 13.19 -2.21 17.36
C ILE A 23 12.36 -3.09 16.41
N TYR A 24 11.97 -2.56 15.25
CA TYR A 24 11.23 -3.34 14.24
C TYR A 24 12.12 -4.33 13.49
N ARG A 25 13.39 -4.02 13.20
CA ARG A 25 14.34 -4.99 12.62
C ARG A 25 14.62 -6.16 13.54
N HIS A 26 14.67 -5.92 14.85
CA HIS A 26 14.91 -6.97 15.83
C HIS A 26 13.67 -7.85 16.08
N ASP A 27 12.49 -7.39 15.64
CA ASP A 27 11.23 -8.10 15.66
C ASP A 27 10.95 -8.83 16.99
N LYS A 28 11.11 -8.09 18.10
CA LYS A 28 10.72 -8.53 19.45
C LYS A 28 9.42 -7.82 19.83
N PRO A 29 8.24 -8.46 19.69
CA PRO A 29 6.95 -7.82 19.90
C PRO A 29 6.82 -7.15 21.27
N ARG A 30 7.36 -7.77 22.32
CA ARG A 30 7.39 -7.22 23.67
C ARG A 30 8.14 -5.89 23.75
N ASP A 31 9.34 -5.86 23.19
CA ASP A 31 10.24 -4.71 23.27
C ASP A 31 9.68 -3.54 22.44
N ILE A 32 9.08 -3.85 21.29
CA ILE A 32 8.39 -2.89 20.42
C ILE A 32 7.28 -2.17 21.19
N VAL A 33 6.34 -2.92 21.78
CA VAL A 33 5.22 -2.33 22.53
C VAL A 33 5.73 -1.53 23.73
N LEU A 34 6.69 -2.07 24.48
CA LEU A 34 7.23 -1.42 25.67
C LEU A 34 7.85 -0.06 25.33
N ILE A 35 8.66 0.01 24.28
CA ILE A 35 9.32 1.26 23.87
C ILE A 35 8.30 2.24 23.29
N LEU A 36 7.35 1.78 22.46
CA LEU A 36 6.30 2.64 21.90
C LEU A 36 5.37 3.21 22.99
N LEU A 37 5.05 2.46 24.05
CA LEU A 37 4.25 2.99 25.16
C LEU A 37 4.93 4.19 25.86
N MET A 38 6.28 4.21 25.90
CA MET A 38 7.04 5.33 26.45
C MET A 38 7.19 6.49 25.46
N LEU A 39 7.40 6.16 24.18
CA LEU A 39 7.70 7.12 23.11
C LEU A 39 6.45 7.80 22.54
N ASP A 40 5.34 7.09 22.45
CA ASP A 40 4.11 7.53 21.76
C ASP A 40 2.95 7.82 22.70
N ALA A 41 2.91 7.15 23.85
CA ALA A 41 1.91 7.38 24.89
C ALA A 41 2.50 8.10 26.11
N GLY A 42 3.81 8.41 26.09
CA GLY A 42 4.48 9.16 27.14
C GLY A 42 4.47 8.48 28.52
N LEU A 43 4.19 7.19 28.63
CA LEU A 43 4.04 6.51 29.93
C LEU A 43 5.36 6.42 30.70
N ARG A 44 5.31 6.56 32.03
CA ARG A 44 6.49 6.34 32.91
C ARG A 44 6.83 4.85 32.96
N SER A 45 8.08 4.53 33.31
CA SER A 45 8.53 3.13 33.46
C SER A 45 7.76 2.32 34.49
N VAL A 46 7.27 2.94 35.56
CA VAL A 46 6.40 2.29 36.55
C VAL A 46 5.00 2.03 35.96
N GLU A 47 4.47 2.99 35.20
CA GLU A 47 3.14 2.91 34.60
C GLU A 47 3.09 1.85 33.49
N VAL A 48 4.11 1.78 32.64
CA VAL A 48 4.23 0.73 31.60
C VAL A 48 4.26 -0.66 32.21
N ARG A 49 4.98 -0.86 33.33
CA ARG A 49 5.09 -2.17 33.99
C ARG A 49 3.80 -2.58 34.68
N ASN A 50 3.09 -1.62 35.25
CA ASN A 50 1.82 -1.83 35.96
C ASN A 50 0.59 -1.78 35.04
N LEU A 51 0.77 -1.51 33.75
CA LEU A 51 -0.33 -1.41 32.79
C LEU A 51 -1.04 -2.76 32.68
N ARG A 52 -2.37 -2.74 32.79
CA ARG A 52 -3.23 -3.92 32.67
C ARG A 52 -4.00 -3.88 31.37
N TRP A 53 -4.42 -5.04 30.87
CA TRP A 53 -5.19 -5.13 29.63
C TRP A 53 -6.52 -4.37 29.70
N GLY A 54 -7.18 -4.35 30.86
CA GLY A 54 -8.43 -3.62 31.10
C GLY A 54 -8.29 -2.10 31.09
N CYS A 55 -7.06 -1.57 31.15
CA CYS A 55 -6.80 -0.14 30.99
C CYS A 55 -6.81 0.30 29.52
N ILE A 56 -6.83 -0.64 28.56
CA ILE A 56 -6.72 -0.33 27.13
C ILE A 56 -8.09 -0.53 26.49
N ASP A 57 -8.67 0.57 26.02
CA ASP A 57 -9.88 0.55 25.21
C ASP A 57 -9.48 0.49 23.73
N PHE A 58 -9.62 -0.68 23.13
CA PHE A 58 -9.27 -0.89 21.72
C PHE A 58 -10.32 -0.32 20.76
N SER A 59 -11.57 -0.13 21.19
CA SER A 59 -12.64 0.49 20.40
C SER A 59 -12.38 1.98 20.22
N GLU A 60 -12.18 2.67 21.35
CA GLU A 60 -11.95 4.12 21.39
C GLU A 60 -10.48 4.49 21.13
N LYS A 61 -9.59 3.48 21.05
CA LYS A 61 -8.15 3.64 20.86
C LYS A 61 -7.52 4.54 21.93
N ILE A 62 -7.89 4.34 23.18
CA ILE A 62 -7.39 5.11 24.32
C ILE A 62 -6.84 4.19 25.41
N ILE A 63 -5.82 4.66 26.13
CA ILE A 63 -5.37 4.07 27.39
C ILE A 63 -5.95 4.89 28.53
N ASN A 64 -6.75 4.25 29.35
CA ASN A 64 -7.35 4.79 30.57
C ASN A 64 -6.44 4.45 31.74
N PHE A 65 -5.68 5.44 32.22
CA PHE A 65 -4.76 5.24 33.34
C PHE A 65 -5.30 5.95 34.59
N PRO A 66 -5.41 5.27 35.74
CA PRO A 66 -5.80 5.93 36.98
C PRO A 66 -4.67 6.87 37.42
N SER A 67 -4.97 8.16 37.55
CA SER A 67 -4.04 9.11 38.15
C SER A 67 -4.19 9.03 39.67
N ALA A 68 -3.12 8.63 40.36
CA ALA A 68 -3.08 8.61 41.82
C ALA A 68 -2.97 10.05 42.36
N LYS A 69 -4.11 10.73 42.50
CA LYS A 69 -4.26 11.91 43.36
C LYS A 69 -5.02 11.50 44.62
N LYS A 70 -4.64 12.08 45.77
CA LYS A 70 -4.95 11.56 47.11
C LYS A 70 -6.41 11.63 47.55
N ASP A 71 -7.32 12.29 46.82
CA ASP A 71 -8.71 12.45 47.28
C ASP A 71 -9.79 12.09 46.24
N HIS A 72 -9.46 11.90 44.94
CA HIS A 72 -10.39 11.46 43.91
C HIS A 72 -9.68 10.64 42.81
N ILE A 73 -10.29 9.53 42.37
CA ILE A 73 -9.79 8.71 41.25
C ILE A 73 -10.10 9.44 39.93
N SER A 74 -9.19 10.30 39.49
CA SER A 74 -9.23 10.89 38.14
C SER A 74 -8.55 9.96 37.14
N TYR A 75 -9.19 9.64 36.02
CA TYR A 75 -8.55 8.91 34.92
C TYR A 75 -7.92 9.91 33.94
N ARG A 76 -6.72 9.59 33.44
CA ARG A 76 -6.15 10.25 32.27
C ARG A 76 -6.37 9.38 31.04
N HIS A 77 -6.81 10.01 29.96
CA HIS A 77 -7.07 9.36 28.69
C HIS A 77 -5.91 9.67 27.73
N ILE A 78 -5.20 8.64 27.29
CA ILE A 78 -4.07 8.80 26.37
C ILE A 78 -4.42 8.14 25.04
N PRO A 79 -4.53 8.88 23.93
CA PRO A 79 -4.85 8.31 22.63
C PRO A 79 -3.70 7.41 22.13
N LEU A 80 -4.06 6.30 21.50
CA LEU A 80 -3.12 5.37 20.87
C LEU A 80 -2.77 5.87 19.47
N THR A 81 -1.47 6.02 19.20
CA THR A 81 -0.99 6.24 17.83
C THR A 81 -1.25 5.00 16.96
N PRO A 82 -1.37 5.13 15.63
CA PRO A 82 -1.57 3.97 14.76
C PRO A 82 -0.52 2.88 14.93
N ARG A 83 0.76 3.25 15.05
CA ARG A 83 1.87 2.30 15.23
C ARG A 83 1.83 1.60 16.60
N LEU A 84 1.43 2.30 17.66
CA LEU A 84 1.27 1.70 18.98
C LEU A 84 0.05 0.77 19.03
N PHE A 85 -1.05 1.15 18.38
CA PHE A 85 -2.24 0.31 18.25
C PHE A 85 -1.93 -1.01 17.54
N ASP A 86 -1.27 -0.96 16.38
CA ASP A 86 -0.88 -2.15 15.62
C ASP A 86 0.04 -3.07 16.44
N ALA A 87 1.03 -2.47 17.14
CA ALA A 87 1.93 -3.20 18.01
C ALA A 87 1.20 -3.88 19.19
N LEU A 88 0.25 -3.18 19.82
CA LEU A 88 -0.57 -3.73 20.91
C LEU A 88 -1.48 -4.87 20.43
N ILE A 89 -2.07 -4.76 19.24
CA ILE A 89 -2.88 -5.84 18.63
C ILE A 89 -2.00 -7.06 18.35
N ASN A 90 -0.82 -6.87 17.78
CA ASN A 90 0.11 -7.98 17.53
C ASN A 90 0.55 -8.65 18.84
N TRP A 91 0.89 -7.85 19.85
CA TRP A 91 1.23 -8.36 21.19
C TRP A 91 0.09 -9.15 21.82
N ARG A 92 -1.15 -8.66 21.73
CA ARG A 92 -2.35 -9.34 22.25
C ARG A 92 -2.60 -10.69 21.57
N LYS A 93 -2.33 -10.79 20.27
CA LYS A 93 -2.45 -12.07 19.53
C LYS A 93 -1.44 -13.11 20.02
N LEU A 94 -0.20 -12.67 20.26
CA LEU A 94 0.87 -13.56 20.72
C LEU A 94 0.76 -13.90 22.21
N HIS A 95 0.23 -12.98 23.01
CA HIS A 95 0.09 -13.09 24.46
C HIS A 95 -1.34 -12.72 24.86
N PRO A 96 -2.33 -13.60 24.58
CA PRO A 96 -3.72 -13.33 24.89
C PRO A 96 -3.90 -13.14 26.41
N PRO A 97 -4.63 -12.10 26.84
CA PRO A 97 -4.89 -11.89 28.25
C PRO A 97 -5.78 -12.99 28.82
N GLN A 98 -5.43 -13.53 29.99
CA GLN A 98 -6.31 -14.44 30.72
C GLN A 98 -7.55 -13.71 31.28
N ASN A 99 -7.38 -12.47 31.73
CA ASN A 99 -8.48 -11.61 32.16
C ASN A 99 -8.13 -10.11 31.95
N LYS A 100 -9.11 -9.22 32.16
CA LYS A 100 -8.89 -7.75 32.05
C LYS A 100 -7.91 -7.22 33.09
N ASN A 101 -7.81 -7.87 34.26
CA ASN A 101 -6.94 -7.44 35.35
C ASN A 101 -5.48 -7.89 35.18
N TYR A 102 -5.19 -8.67 34.14
CA TYR A 102 -3.88 -9.23 33.89
C TYR A 102 -2.91 -8.13 33.43
N PHE A 103 -1.65 -8.20 33.88
CA PHE A 103 -0.63 -7.25 33.47
C PHE A 103 -0.31 -7.42 31.98
N LEU A 104 -0.06 -6.30 31.30
CA LEU A 104 0.34 -6.26 29.89
C LEU A 104 1.70 -6.94 29.68
N PHE A 105 2.60 -6.76 30.65
CA PHE A 105 3.91 -7.40 30.69
C PHE A 105 4.08 -8.17 31.99
N THR A 106 4.18 -9.49 31.88
CA THR A 106 4.35 -10.38 33.01
C THR A 106 5.77 -10.92 33.12
N SER A 107 6.18 -11.24 34.34
CA SER A 107 7.37 -12.02 34.67
C SER A 107 6.95 -13.16 35.59
N LYS A 108 7.54 -14.34 35.41
CA LYS A 108 7.36 -15.45 36.35
C LYS A 108 8.45 -15.38 37.42
N LYS A 109 8.07 -15.43 38.70
CA LYS A 109 9.03 -15.63 39.80
C LYS A 109 9.43 -17.11 39.88
N PRO A 110 10.56 -17.45 40.53
CA PRO A 110 10.93 -18.83 40.83
C PRO A 110 9.85 -19.61 41.60
N SER A 111 9.03 -18.90 42.40
CA SER A 111 7.89 -19.45 43.14
C SER A 111 6.67 -19.82 42.27
N GLY A 112 6.73 -19.60 40.95
CA GLY A 112 5.61 -19.83 40.02
C GLY A 112 4.60 -18.67 39.95
N GLU A 113 4.66 -17.70 40.85
CA GLU A 113 3.80 -16.52 40.87
C GLU A 113 4.05 -15.62 39.64
N ILE A 114 2.96 -15.17 39.00
CA ILE A 114 3.00 -14.24 37.86
C ILE A 114 2.87 -12.82 38.37
N VAL A 115 3.92 -12.04 38.17
CA VAL A 115 3.99 -10.63 38.60
C VAL A 115 4.21 -9.70 37.41
N CYS A 116 4.02 -8.39 37.64
CA CYS A 116 4.39 -7.39 36.65
C CYS A 116 5.89 -7.46 36.29
N LEU A 117 6.24 -6.94 35.12
CA LEU A 117 7.62 -6.91 34.65
C LEU A 117 8.55 -6.21 35.66
N SER A 118 9.67 -6.86 35.98
CA SER A 118 10.68 -6.31 36.89
C SER A 118 11.27 -4.98 36.37
N PRO A 119 11.53 -3.99 37.25
CA PRO A 119 12.13 -2.71 36.83
C PRO A 119 13.49 -2.90 36.16
N SER A 120 14.30 -3.84 36.65
CA SER A 120 15.62 -4.12 36.09
C SER A 120 15.54 -4.68 34.67
N THR A 121 14.53 -5.51 34.38
CA THR A 121 14.30 -6.05 33.04
C THR A 121 13.94 -4.96 32.04
N LEU A 122 13.06 -4.02 32.41
CA LEU A 122 12.73 -2.89 31.55
C LEU A 122 13.97 -2.06 31.24
N THR A 123 14.74 -1.71 32.26
CA THR A 123 15.98 -0.93 32.10
C THR A 123 17.01 -1.68 31.26
N LYS A 124 17.12 -3.01 31.41
CA LYS A 124 17.98 -3.87 30.56
C LYS A 124 17.54 -3.82 29.10
N ILE A 125 16.24 -3.92 28.81
CA ILE A 125 15.71 -3.83 27.43
C ILE A 125 16.10 -2.48 26.81
N VAL A 126 15.82 -1.36 27.49
CA VAL A 126 16.17 -0.03 26.96
C VAL A 126 17.69 0.11 26.79
N ASN A 127 18.49 -0.38 27.74
CA ASN A 127 19.95 -0.34 27.66
C ASN A 127 20.51 -1.20 26.50
N GLN A 128 19.86 -2.31 26.13
CA GLN A 128 20.29 -3.10 24.97
C GLN A 128 20.20 -2.29 23.68
N TYR A 129 19.08 -1.56 23.46
CA TYR A 129 18.94 -0.68 22.30
C TYR A 129 19.86 0.55 22.41
N ARG A 130 20.10 1.05 23.62
CA ARG A 130 21.03 2.15 23.89
C ARG A 130 22.44 1.83 23.40
N LEU A 131 22.96 0.67 23.79
CA LEU A 131 24.30 0.21 23.42
C LEU A 131 24.38 -0.12 21.92
N ARG A 132 23.35 -0.74 21.34
CA ARG A 132 23.32 -1.08 19.92
C ARG A 132 23.33 0.13 18.99
N LEU A 133 22.68 1.21 19.40
CA LEU A 133 22.57 2.43 18.60
C LEU A 133 23.63 3.48 18.98
N ASN A 134 24.50 3.18 19.94
CA ASN A 134 25.44 4.14 20.52
C ASN A 134 24.76 5.45 20.98
N MET A 135 23.53 5.36 21.46
CA MET A 135 22.71 6.51 21.85
C MET A 135 22.77 6.74 23.35
N ASN A 136 23.81 7.39 23.87
CA ASN A 136 23.99 7.60 25.32
C ASN A 136 22.83 8.32 26.02
N LYS A 137 22.04 9.10 25.26
CA LYS A 137 20.85 9.81 25.74
C LYS A 137 19.61 8.92 25.86
N LEU A 138 19.58 7.70 25.28
CA LEU A 138 18.43 6.80 25.33
C LEU A 138 18.25 6.18 26.72
N THR A 139 17.17 6.57 27.40
CA THR A 139 16.76 6.14 28.73
C THR A 139 15.23 6.17 28.79
N PRO A 140 14.58 5.48 29.75
CA PRO A 140 13.12 5.55 29.90
C PRO A 140 12.59 6.98 30.07
N HIS A 141 13.34 7.84 30.79
CA HIS A 141 12.97 9.24 30.97
C HIS A 141 13.13 10.05 29.69
N SER A 142 14.20 9.84 28.91
CA SER A 142 14.39 10.58 27.66
C SER A 142 13.35 10.23 26.60
N LEU A 143 12.85 8.99 26.54
CA LEU A 143 11.73 8.61 25.68
C LEU A 143 10.47 9.42 26.00
N ARG A 144 10.14 9.52 27.29
CA ARG A 144 9.00 10.34 27.75
C ARG A 144 9.22 11.83 27.52
N HIS A 145 10.42 12.35 27.75
CA HIS A 145 10.74 13.74 27.44
C HIS A 145 10.62 14.02 25.94
N THR A 146 11.04 13.08 25.10
CA THR A 146 10.89 13.17 23.63
C THR A 146 9.42 13.28 23.24
N PHE A 147 8.56 12.45 23.84
CA PHE A 147 7.11 12.55 23.64
C PHE A 147 6.58 13.95 24.03
N ALA A 148 6.95 14.44 25.22
CA ALA A 148 6.53 15.75 25.71
C ALA A 148 6.98 16.90 24.78
N THR A 149 8.23 16.86 24.34
CA THR A 149 8.81 17.85 23.41
C THR A 149 8.11 17.81 22.06
N PHE A 150 7.80 16.62 21.53
CA PHE A 150 7.06 16.46 20.27
C PHE A 150 5.61 16.94 20.37
N LEU A 151 4.96 16.70 21.50
CA LEU A 151 3.59 17.16 21.71
C LEU A 151 3.55 18.70 21.81
N LEU A 152 4.48 19.31 22.53
CA LEU A 152 4.64 20.78 22.58
C LEU A 152 4.99 21.36 21.20
N SER A 153 5.91 20.75 20.46
CA SER A 153 6.30 21.23 19.12
C SER A 153 5.21 21.07 18.07
N SER A 154 4.20 20.21 18.31
CA SER A 154 3.01 20.08 17.46
C SER A 154 1.98 21.21 17.67
N GLY A 155 2.22 22.12 18.62
CA GLY A 155 1.33 23.24 18.95
C GLY A 155 0.28 22.90 20.01
N SER A 156 0.48 21.82 20.79
CA SER A 156 -0.41 21.49 21.91
C SER A 156 -0.15 22.42 23.10
N ASP A 157 -1.22 22.87 23.77
CA ASP A 157 -1.11 23.70 24.96
C ASP A 157 -0.39 22.97 26.11
N ILE A 158 0.36 23.72 26.91
CA ILE A 158 1.13 23.22 28.06
C ILE A 158 0.20 22.53 29.07
N GLY A 159 -1.05 23.03 29.22
CA GLY A 159 -2.09 22.41 30.04
C GLY A 159 -2.40 20.99 29.58
N THR A 160 -2.67 20.79 28.29
CA THR A 160 -2.96 19.48 27.69
C THR A 160 -1.79 18.51 27.81
N VAL A 161 -0.55 19.00 27.64
CA VAL A 161 0.67 18.18 27.82
C VAL A 161 0.82 17.75 29.29
N LYS A 162 0.55 18.65 30.24
CA LYS A 162 0.62 18.36 31.68
C LYS A 162 -0.42 17.33 32.10
N GLU A 163 -1.63 17.43 31.57
CA GLU A 163 -2.73 16.50 31.81
C GLU A 163 -2.40 15.10 31.26
N THR A 164 -1.97 15.02 30.00
CA THR A 164 -1.58 13.76 29.33
C THR A 164 -0.45 13.04 30.07
N LEU A 165 0.53 13.79 30.58
CA LEU A 165 1.66 13.24 31.32
C LEU A 165 1.34 12.96 32.80
N GLY A 166 0.32 13.60 33.39
CA GLY A 166 -0.06 13.43 34.79
C GLY A 166 1.02 13.87 35.77
N HIS A 167 1.54 15.11 35.64
CA HIS A 167 2.52 15.70 36.57
C HIS A 167 1.84 16.73 37.50
N SER A 168 2.09 16.66 38.81
CA SER A 168 1.63 17.63 39.81
C SER A 168 2.53 18.87 39.95
N SER A 169 3.83 18.76 39.63
CA SER A 169 4.82 19.84 39.72
C SER A 169 5.38 20.19 38.34
N ILE A 170 5.44 21.49 38.03
CA ILE A 170 5.73 22.07 36.71
C ILE A 170 7.17 22.57 36.54
N GLN A 171 8.10 22.15 37.41
CA GLN A 171 9.44 22.76 37.49
C GLN A 171 10.41 22.46 36.32
N THR A 172 9.99 21.78 35.25
CA THR A 172 10.85 21.56 34.06
C THR A 172 10.28 22.09 32.75
N THR A 173 9.17 22.84 32.79
CA THR A 173 8.44 23.29 31.59
C THR A 173 8.76 24.73 31.18
N THR A 174 9.50 25.48 32.00
CA THR A 174 9.77 26.92 31.81
C THR A 174 10.87 27.26 30.80
N ILE A 175 11.61 26.27 30.26
CA ILE A 175 12.76 26.54 29.39
C ILE A 175 12.39 26.69 27.89
N TYR A 176 11.16 26.39 27.47
CA TYR A 176 10.83 26.33 26.03
C TYR A 176 9.88 27.41 25.50
N ALA A 177 9.59 28.47 26.27
CA ALA A 177 8.73 29.58 25.85
C ALA A 177 9.42 30.64 24.96
N LYS A 178 10.46 30.27 24.20
CA LYS A 178 11.13 31.21 23.27
C LYS A 178 11.46 30.56 21.93
N THR A 179 10.44 30.21 21.15
CA THR A 179 10.60 30.16 19.69
C THR A 179 9.24 30.34 19.02
N THR A 180 9.18 31.24 18.05
CA THR A 180 7.96 31.73 17.39
C THR A 180 7.15 30.59 16.74
N PRO A 181 5.81 30.54 16.93
CA PRO A 181 4.95 29.44 16.45
C PRO A 181 4.91 29.25 14.92
N SER A 182 5.30 30.26 14.14
CA SER A 182 5.16 30.29 12.68
C SER A 182 6.29 29.57 11.92
N GLU A 183 7.48 29.42 12.51
CA GLU A 183 8.65 28.82 11.83
C GLU A 183 8.86 27.33 12.15
N LEU A 184 8.39 26.85 13.30
CA LEU A 184 8.48 25.43 13.69
C LEU A 184 7.43 24.56 12.99
N ARG A 185 6.23 25.11 12.73
CA ARG A 185 5.13 24.40 12.04
C ARG A 185 5.50 23.97 10.61
N LYS A 186 6.22 24.84 9.88
CA LYS A 186 6.74 24.54 8.53
C LYS A 186 7.84 23.47 8.50
N ARG A 187 8.58 23.30 9.61
CA ARG A 187 9.65 22.28 9.72
C ARG A 187 9.11 20.93 10.21
N PHE A 188 8.03 20.92 10.99
CA PHE A 188 7.44 19.70 11.55
C PHE A 188 6.50 18.94 10.59
N ASP A 189 5.73 19.63 9.73
CA ASP A 189 4.91 18.95 8.70
C ASP A 189 5.78 18.16 7.71
N LYS A 190 7.03 18.58 7.51
CA LYS A 190 8.05 17.81 6.77
C LYS A 190 8.56 16.60 7.55
N ALA A 191 8.70 16.68 8.87
CA ALA A 191 9.32 15.65 9.70
C ALA A 191 8.38 14.47 10.03
N SER A 192 7.10 14.74 10.27
CA SER A 192 6.07 13.71 10.51
C SER A 192 5.76 12.89 9.24
N GLU A 193 5.80 13.51 8.07
CA GLU A 193 5.72 12.82 6.77
C GLU A 193 6.95 11.95 6.47
N ILE A 194 8.12 12.29 6.99
CA ILE A 194 9.36 11.51 6.79
C ILE A 194 9.36 10.26 7.68
N GLN A 195 8.86 10.34 8.93
CA GLN A 195 8.74 9.17 9.83
C GLN A 195 7.75 8.10 9.32
N ALA A 196 6.68 8.48 8.63
CA ALA A 196 5.74 7.54 8.02
C ALA A 196 6.30 6.82 6.76
N ARG A 197 7.37 7.36 6.15
CA ARG A 197 7.98 6.82 4.92
C ARG A 197 9.10 5.81 5.20
N GLY A 198 9.79 5.89 6.34
CA GLY A 198 10.87 4.96 6.72
C GLY A 198 10.36 3.56 7.13
N ILE A 199 9.26 3.51 7.90
CA ILE A 199 8.74 2.28 8.51
C ILE A 199 8.13 1.31 7.47
N LYS A 200 7.61 1.84 6.35
CA LYS A 200 7.05 1.00 5.26
C LYS A 200 8.10 0.22 4.46
N ARG A 201 9.39 0.57 4.53
CA ARG A 201 10.43 -0.06 3.70
C ARG A 201 11.07 -1.32 4.31
N ILE A 202 10.93 -1.53 5.63
CA ILE A 202 11.63 -2.62 6.33
C ILE A 202 10.69 -3.79 6.65
N LEU A 203 9.43 -3.53 7.00
CA LEU A 203 8.43 -4.59 7.27
C LEU A 203 7.97 -5.34 6.01
N LEU A 204 8.14 -4.76 4.82
CA LEU A 204 7.80 -5.40 3.54
C LEU A 204 8.90 -6.35 3.03
N THR A 205 10.12 -6.31 3.58
CA THR A 205 11.25 -7.09 3.06
C THR A 205 11.39 -8.45 3.74
N ALA A 206 10.95 -8.60 5.00
CA ALA A 206 11.06 -9.86 5.75
C ALA A 206 9.92 -10.85 5.44
N LYS A 207 8.69 -10.35 5.22
CA LYS A 207 7.52 -11.21 4.93
C LYS A 207 7.45 -11.66 3.47
N ASN A 208 8.11 -10.93 2.56
CA ASN A 208 8.08 -11.25 1.13
C ASN A 208 9.09 -12.31 0.72
N ARG A 209 10.06 -12.73 1.55
CA ARG A 209 11.02 -13.78 1.15
C ARG A 209 10.46 -15.20 1.11
N LEU A 210 9.32 -15.46 1.74
CA LEU A 210 8.70 -16.80 1.82
C LEU A 210 7.45 -16.97 0.94
N SER A 211 6.95 -15.91 0.30
CA SER A 211 5.80 -15.96 -0.62
C SER A 211 6.19 -16.06 -2.10
N TYR A 212 7.48 -16.03 -2.45
CA TYR A 212 7.94 -16.04 -3.85
C TYR A 212 8.03 -17.42 -4.53
N LEU A 213 7.58 -18.52 -3.90
CA LEU A 213 7.70 -19.86 -4.49
C LEU A 213 6.40 -20.50 -4.99
N ARG A 214 5.23 -19.85 -4.89
CA ARG A 214 3.99 -20.39 -5.47
C ARG A 214 3.06 -19.30 -6.00
N ALA A 215 3.33 -18.84 -7.22
CA ALA A 215 2.28 -18.32 -8.10
C ALA A 215 2.69 -18.61 -9.55
N SER A 216 2.08 -19.67 -10.08
CA SER A 216 2.25 -20.18 -11.43
C SER A 216 1.77 -19.16 -12.48
N ARG A 217 2.60 -19.00 -13.52
CA ARG A 217 2.31 -18.62 -14.91
C ARG A 217 0.82 -18.54 -15.30
N ASN A 218 0.36 -17.36 -15.71
CA ASN A 218 0.12 -17.06 -17.14
C ASN A 218 -0.22 -15.58 -17.41
N ASN A 219 0.69 -14.96 -18.19
CA ASN A 219 0.55 -13.94 -19.23
C ASN A 219 -0.04 -12.53 -18.95
N ASN A 220 0.92 -11.60 -18.88
CA ASN A 220 1.01 -10.33 -19.60
C ASN A 220 0.21 -9.11 -19.11
N THR A 221 0.76 -8.40 -18.12
CA THR A 221 1.47 -7.13 -18.38
C THR A 221 2.33 -6.73 -17.17
N LEU A 222 3.64 -6.69 -17.40
CA LEU A 222 4.68 -6.27 -16.46
C LEU A 222 4.89 -4.73 -16.56
N ALA A 223 4.63 -4.04 -15.44
CA ALA A 223 5.34 -2.88 -14.87
C ALA A 223 5.45 -1.56 -15.72
N PRO A 224 5.98 -0.42 -15.19
CA PRO A 224 6.93 -0.23 -14.08
C PRO A 224 6.30 0.35 -12.79
N ASP A 225 6.73 0.11 -11.55
CA ASP A 225 8.00 -0.36 -10.95
C ASP A 225 9.27 -0.07 -11.75
N TYR A 226 9.95 1.06 -11.46
CA TYR A 226 11.30 1.10 -10.88
C TYR A 226 11.90 2.52 -10.78
N ILE A 227 12.92 2.64 -9.91
CA ILE A 227 13.87 3.74 -9.64
C ILE A 227 13.34 4.91 -8.79
N GLY A 228 13.97 5.14 -7.63
CA GLY A 228 13.79 6.36 -6.84
C GLY A 228 12.50 6.46 -6.04
N ALA A 229 12.61 6.76 -4.75
CA ALA A 229 11.45 6.90 -3.88
C ALA A 229 10.70 8.22 -4.13
N LYS A 230 9.51 8.20 -4.75
CA LYS A 230 8.30 9.01 -4.42
C LYS A 230 7.28 8.98 -5.55
N TYR A 231 6.15 8.30 -5.34
CA TYR A 231 4.95 8.55 -6.12
C TYR A 231 4.36 9.92 -5.74
N ILE A 232 4.50 10.92 -6.60
CA ILE A 232 3.88 12.25 -6.43
C ILE A 232 2.53 12.23 -7.15
N TYR A 233 1.46 12.37 -6.38
CA TYR A 233 0.11 12.54 -6.93
C TYR A 233 -0.08 14.04 -7.10
N VAL A 234 0.10 14.52 -8.33
CA VAL A 234 -0.13 15.92 -8.64
C VAL A 234 -1.61 16.14 -8.91
N GLY A 235 -2.21 17.19 -8.34
CA GLY A 235 -3.56 17.65 -8.70
C GLY A 235 -4.77 16.84 -8.22
N ARG A 236 -4.58 15.69 -7.53
CA ARG A 236 -5.69 14.79 -7.16
C ARG A 236 -6.10 14.80 -5.68
N PHE A 237 -5.63 15.77 -4.91
CA PHE A 237 -5.87 15.81 -3.45
C PHE A 237 -7.36 15.97 -3.13
N LYS A 238 -8.06 16.86 -3.84
CA LYS A 238 -9.49 17.13 -3.63
C LYS A 238 -10.34 15.86 -3.84
N GLN A 239 -10.12 15.16 -4.96
CA GLN A 239 -10.83 13.93 -5.29
C GLN A 239 -10.49 12.81 -4.30
N MET A 240 -9.22 12.67 -3.91
CA MET A 240 -8.80 11.67 -2.91
C MET A 240 -9.44 11.93 -1.54
N SER A 241 -9.51 13.20 -1.13
CA SER A 241 -10.16 13.61 0.11
C SER A 241 -11.65 13.28 0.09
N LEU A 242 -12.33 13.58 -1.02
CA LEU A 242 -13.74 13.31 -1.23
C LEU A 242 -14.07 11.80 -1.21
N ILE A 243 -13.27 10.97 -1.90
CA ILE A 243 -13.46 9.52 -1.84
C ILE A 243 -13.26 9.02 -0.40
N THR A 244 -12.25 9.56 0.31
CA THR A 244 -11.97 9.17 1.69
C THR A 244 -13.09 9.58 2.65
N SER A 245 -13.67 10.77 2.48
CA SER A 245 -14.81 11.22 3.29
C SER A 245 -16.06 10.39 3.01
N ASN A 246 -16.37 10.12 1.74
CA ASN A 246 -17.50 9.28 1.36
C ASN A 246 -17.38 7.87 1.95
N LEU A 247 -16.17 7.30 1.90
CA LEU A 247 -15.89 5.99 2.47
C LEU A 247 -16.15 5.95 3.98
N LYS A 248 -15.78 7.00 4.73
CA LYS A 248 -16.10 7.14 6.17
C LYS A 248 -17.60 7.29 6.43
N LEU A 249 -18.31 7.98 5.55
CA LEU A 249 -19.77 8.18 5.62
C LEU A 249 -20.56 7.00 5.07
N ASN A 250 -19.90 5.90 4.69
CA ASN A 250 -20.51 4.74 4.04
C ASN A 250 -21.27 5.04 2.74
N VAL A 251 -20.83 6.06 2.00
CA VAL A 251 -21.41 6.46 0.72
C VAL A 251 -20.66 5.76 -0.42
N SER A 252 -21.37 4.96 -1.21
CA SER A 252 -20.83 4.34 -2.42
C SER A 252 -20.37 5.42 -3.40
N THR A 253 -19.22 5.23 -4.03
CA THR A 253 -18.58 6.27 -4.86
C THR A 253 -18.13 5.70 -6.19
N LEU A 254 -18.50 6.37 -7.29
CA LEU A 254 -18.11 5.97 -8.63
C LEU A 254 -17.17 7.02 -9.24
N VAL A 255 -15.98 6.58 -9.65
CA VAL A 255 -14.96 7.43 -10.23
C VAL A 255 -14.99 7.31 -11.75
N ILE A 256 -15.41 8.38 -12.44
CA ILE A 256 -15.60 8.40 -13.90
C ILE A 256 -14.53 9.24 -14.58
N GLY A 257 -14.00 8.82 -15.71
CA GLY A 257 -13.07 9.63 -16.50
C GLY A 257 -12.39 8.87 -17.65
N PRO A 258 -11.73 9.54 -18.59
CA PRO A 258 -11.15 8.87 -19.76
C PRO A 258 -10.03 7.87 -19.40
N LYS A 259 -9.64 7.01 -20.35
CA LYS A 259 -8.57 6.03 -20.15
C LYS A 259 -7.24 6.74 -19.82
N GLY A 260 -6.49 6.21 -18.85
CA GLY A 260 -5.15 6.72 -18.52
C GLY A 260 -5.10 7.88 -17.51
N VAL A 261 -6.24 8.46 -17.09
CA VAL A 261 -6.26 9.59 -16.13
C VAL A 261 -5.88 9.25 -14.69
N GLY A 262 -5.59 7.97 -14.38
CA GLY A 262 -5.18 7.52 -13.05
C GLY A 262 -6.31 7.11 -12.10
N LYS A 263 -7.49 6.73 -12.61
CA LYS A 263 -8.64 6.33 -11.77
C LYS A 263 -8.35 5.14 -10.87
N SER A 264 -7.89 4.03 -11.45
CA SER A 264 -7.58 2.80 -10.68
C SER A 264 -6.48 3.06 -9.65
N GLU A 265 -5.49 3.90 -9.99
CA GLU A 265 -4.41 4.27 -9.08
C GLU A 265 -4.91 5.13 -7.90
N LEU A 266 -5.87 6.01 -8.15
CA LEU A 266 -6.54 6.78 -7.10
C LEU A 266 -7.30 5.86 -6.14
N CYS A 267 -8.11 4.94 -6.68
CA CYS A 267 -8.85 3.96 -5.88
C CYS A 267 -7.91 3.07 -5.07
N LYS A 268 -6.83 2.56 -5.68
CA LYS A 268 -5.80 1.75 -5.00
C LYS A 268 -5.15 2.49 -3.83
N LYS A 269 -4.87 3.79 -3.97
CA LYS A 269 -4.29 4.56 -2.87
C LYS A 269 -5.26 4.80 -1.73
N VAL A 270 -6.53 5.10 -2.03
CA VAL A 270 -7.57 5.23 -1.00
C VAL A 270 -7.74 3.90 -0.27
N ARG A 271 -7.81 2.79 -1.02
CA ARG A 271 -7.83 1.43 -0.49
C ARG A 271 -6.66 1.16 0.45
N ASN A 272 -5.44 1.45 0.03
CA ASN A 272 -4.22 1.21 0.81
C ASN A 272 -4.11 2.11 2.06
N LYS A 273 -4.87 3.21 2.13
CA LYS A 273 -4.96 4.07 3.32
C LYS A 273 -6.10 3.66 4.26
N TYR A 274 -7.06 2.88 3.77
CA TYR A 274 -8.17 2.41 4.57
C TYR A 274 -7.74 1.22 5.44
N SER A 275 -8.04 1.28 6.73
CA SER A 275 -7.64 0.28 7.72
C SER A 275 -8.72 -0.77 8.02
N GLY A 276 -9.88 -0.69 7.37
CA GLY A 276 -10.99 -1.63 7.58
C GLY A 276 -10.94 -2.84 6.65
N LYS A 277 -11.96 -3.71 6.72
CA LYS A 277 -12.05 -4.90 5.87
C LYS A 277 -12.44 -4.51 4.44
N VAL A 278 -11.72 -5.05 3.46
CA VAL A 278 -11.87 -4.71 2.04
C VAL A 278 -12.03 -5.98 1.20
N LEU A 279 -12.95 -5.93 0.25
CA LEU A 279 -13.09 -6.88 -0.84
C LEU A 279 -12.65 -6.20 -2.14
N ILE A 280 -11.99 -6.95 -3.03
CA ILE A 280 -11.43 -6.43 -4.27
C ILE A 280 -11.94 -7.27 -5.43
N TRP A 281 -12.56 -6.61 -6.40
CA TRP A 281 -12.96 -7.20 -7.68
C TRP A 281 -12.21 -6.48 -8.80
N ASP A 282 -11.66 -7.23 -9.74
CA ASP A 282 -10.93 -6.66 -10.87
C ASP A 282 -11.89 -6.07 -11.91
N ASP A 283 -12.85 -6.88 -12.35
CA ASP A 283 -13.90 -6.52 -13.30
C ASP A 283 -15.24 -7.19 -12.98
N LEU A 284 -16.23 -6.90 -13.83
CA LEU A 284 -17.60 -7.42 -13.74
C LEU A 284 -17.95 -8.37 -14.90
N ASP A 285 -16.96 -8.79 -15.69
CA ASP A 285 -17.16 -9.60 -16.89
C ASP A 285 -17.60 -11.02 -16.51
N ASN A 286 -16.95 -11.61 -15.49
CA ASN A 286 -17.29 -12.93 -14.96
C ASN A 286 -17.80 -12.86 -13.52
N ILE A 287 -18.98 -12.26 -13.33
CA ILE A 287 -19.58 -12.06 -12.01
C ILE A 287 -19.77 -13.36 -11.21
N LYS A 288 -20.04 -14.49 -11.87
CA LYS A 288 -20.22 -15.78 -11.20
C LYS A 288 -18.92 -16.21 -10.52
N ALA A 289 -17.80 -16.20 -11.25
CA ALA A 289 -16.50 -16.55 -10.70
C ALA A 289 -16.09 -15.58 -9.59
N THR A 290 -16.35 -14.29 -9.76
CA THR A 290 -16.05 -13.26 -8.76
C THR A 290 -16.80 -13.48 -7.45
N LEU A 291 -18.10 -13.82 -7.51
CA LEU A 291 -18.90 -14.14 -6.32
C LEU A 291 -18.39 -15.40 -5.61
N ILE A 292 -18.12 -16.48 -6.35
CA ILE A 292 -17.57 -17.73 -5.82
C ILE A 292 -16.24 -17.48 -5.10
N ASN A 293 -15.32 -16.75 -5.75
CA ASN A 293 -14.01 -16.43 -5.17
C ASN A 293 -14.16 -15.56 -3.91
N THR A 294 -15.11 -14.62 -3.91
CA THR A 294 -15.39 -13.77 -2.74
C THR A 294 -15.92 -14.59 -1.57
N ILE A 295 -16.87 -15.49 -1.81
CA ILE A 295 -17.42 -16.39 -0.80
C ILE A 295 -16.32 -17.26 -0.18
N ILE A 296 -15.51 -17.90 -1.00
CA ILE A 296 -14.40 -18.76 -0.54
C ILE A 296 -13.39 -17.94 0.26
N TYR A 297 -13.06 -16.73 -0.21
CA TYR A 297 -12.17 -15.83 0.51
C TYR A 297 -12.70 -15.47 1.90
N LEU A 298 -14.00 -15.22 2.04
CA LEU A 298 -14.63 -14.90 3.33
C LEU A 298 -14.60 -16.11 4.27
N LEU A 299 -15.01 -17.28 3.78
CA LEU A 299 -15.01 -18.53 4.55
C LEU A 299 -13.61 -18.93 5.02
N LYS A 300 -12.57 -18.65 4.23
CA LYS A 300 -11.19 -18.99 4.58
C LYS A 300 -10.56 -18.07 5.61
N ASN A 301 -10.85 -16.76 5.58
CA ASN A 301 -10.04 -15.78 6.30
C ASN A 301 -10.73 -15.16 7.52
N ASP A 302 -12.06 -14.99 7.49
CA ASP A 302 -12.76 -14.17 8.48
C ASP A 302 -14.06 -14.80 9.00
N LYS A 303 -14.69 -15.67 8.21
CA LYS A 303 -15.97 -16.34 8.51
C LYS A 303 -15.82 -17.86 8.59
N GLU A 304 -14.65 -18.34 9.04
CA GLU A 304 -14.34 -19.78 9.13
C GLU A 304 -15.32 -20.50 10.07
N TYR A 305 -15.73 -19.87 11.16
CA TYR A 305 -16.76 -20.41 12.08
C TYR A 305 -18.13 -20.64 11.42
N LEU A 306 -18.44 -19.98 10.29
CA LEU A 306 -19.67 -20.21 9.53
C LEU A 306 -19.54 -21.37 8.54
N LYS A 307 -18.31 -21.81 8.24
CA LYS A 307 -18.05 -22.94 7.34
C LYS A 307 -18.70 -24.20 7.89
N ASP A 308 -18.43 -24.52 9.15
CA ASP A 308 -18.93 -25.74 9.79
C ASP A 308 -20.45 -25.68 10.00
N ALA A 309 -21.00 -24.49 10.29
CA ALA A 309 -22.44 -24.30 10.44
C ALA A 309 -23.22 -24.43 9.12
N LEU A 310 -22.63 -24.03 8.00
CA LEU A 310 -23.32 -23.99 6.69
C LEU A 310 -23.03 -25.21 5.82
N TYR A 311 -21.84 -25.78 5.97
CA TYR A 311 -21.36 -26.88 5.14
C TYR A 311 -20.91 -28.10 5.95
N GLY A 312 -20.85 -28.07 7.29
CA GLY A 312 -20.31 -29.19 8.06
C GLY A 312 -18.81 -29.40 7.80
N ASP A 313 -18.36 -30.66 7.79
CA ASP A 313 -16.94 -31.05 7.67
C ASP A 313 -16.34 -30.97 6.25
N TYR A 314 -17.05 -30.38 5.28
CA TYR A 314 -16.58 -30.35 3.89
C TYR A 314 -15.35 -29.45 3.73
N ASP A 315 -14.43 -29.82 2.85
CA ASP A 315 -13.26 -28.99 2.56
C ASP A 315 -13.61 -27.81 1.64
N LEU A 316 -12.78 -26.75 1.64
CA LEU A 316 -12.98 -25.54 0.84
C LEU A 316 -13.10 -25.83 -0.66
N GLU A 317 -12.40 -26.85 -1.17
CA GLU A 317 -12.50 -27.26 -2.57
C GLU A 317 -13.82 -27.98 -2.87
N GLU A 318 -14.35 -28.75 -1.93
CA GLU A 318 -15.66 -29.40 -2.09
C GLU A 318 -16.80 -28.37 -2.05
N ILE A 319 -16.70 -27.41 -1.13
CA ILE A 319 -17.61 -26.26 -1.07
C ILE A 319 -17.58 -25.50 -2.40
N LYS A 320 -16.38 -25.23 -2.95
CA LYS A 320 -16.21 -24.57 -4.24
C LYS A 320 -16.90 -25.32 -5.38
N VAL A 321 -16.75 -26.64 -5.46
CA VAL A 321 -17.43 -27.46 -6.49
C VAL A 321 -18.95 -27.37 -6.36
N ARG A 322 -19.47 -27.37 -5.13
CA ARG A 322 -20.91 -27.27 -4.85
C ARG A 322 -21.48 -25.92 -5.27
N ILE A 323 -20.90 -24.82 -4.81
CA ILE A 323 -21.35 -23.46 -5.13
C ILE A 323 -21.17 -23.11 -6.62
N THR A 324 -20.28 -23.81 -7.33
CA THR A 324 -20.12 -23.63 -8.79
C THR A 324 -21.38 -24.07 -9.55
N ARG A 325 -22.18 -24.99 -9.01
CA ARG A 325 -23.45 -25.43 -9.62
C ARG A 325 -24.59 -24.43 -9.41
N ASP A 326 -24.47 -23.56 -8.41
CA ASP A 326 -25.51 -22.60 -8.08
C ASP A 326 -25.67 -21.48 -9.12
N SER A 327 -26.87 -20.90 -9.13
CA SER A 327 -27.19 -19.74 -9.94
C SER A 327 -26.56 -18.47 -9.38
N VAL A 328 -26.31 -17.48 -10.23
CA VAL A 328 -25.72 -16.20 -9.81
C VAL A 328 -26.55 -15.46 -8.75
N PRO A 329 -27.90 -15.41 -8.85
CA PRO A 329 -28.72 -14.81 -7.79
C PRO A 329 -28.61 -15.54 -6.45
N ALA A 330 -28.59 -16.89 -6.46
CA ALA A 330 -28.44 -17.69 -5.25
C ALA A 330 -27.08 -17.43 -4.57
N LEU A 331 -26.01 -17.33 -5.36
CA LEU A 331 -24.68 -16.96 -4.87
C LEU A 331 -24.65 -15.55 -4.25
N CYS A 332 -25.36 -14.60 -4.86
CA CYS A 332 -25.49 -13.25 -4.31
C CYS A 332 -26.24 -13.25 -2.98
N ASP A 333 -27.37 -13.97 -2.89
CA ASP A 333 -28.15 -14.05 -1.65
C ASP A 333 -27.37 -14.77 -0.55
N TYR A 334 -26.57 -15.78 -0.92
CA TYR A 334 -25.65 -16.45 -0.01
C TYR A 334 -24.55 -15.49 0.50
N LEU A 335 -23.90 -14.76 -0.39
CA LEU A 335 -22.92 -13.74 -0.02
C LEU A 335 -23.53 -12.68 0.92
N LEU A 336 -24.76 -12.25 0.66
CA LEU A 336 -25.46 -11.30 1.53
C LEU A 336 -25.74 -11.87 2.92
N LYS A 337 -25.95 -13.18 3.07
CA LYS A 337 -26.12 -13.82 4.40
C LYS A 337 -24.82 -13.86 5.20
N LEU A 338 -23.68 -13.99 4.54
CA LEU A 338 -22.35 -14.00 5.18
C LEU A 338 -21.89 -12.61 5.66
N LEU A 339 -22.46 -11.55 5.10
CA LEU A 339 -22.02 -10.18 5.32
C LEU A 339 -22.89 -9.46 6.35
N GLU A 340 -22.24 -8.86 7.34
CA GLU A 340 -22.87 -7.86 8.21
C GLU A 340 -22.94 -6.48 7.51
N PRO A 341 -23.95 -5.65 7.82
CA PRO A 341 -24.09 -4.33 7.20
C PRO A 341 -22.85 -3.45 7.38
N PHE A 342 -22.31 -2.97 6.27
CA PHE A 342 -21.16 -2.07 6.15
C PHE A 342 -19.86 -2.57 6.78
N GLU A 343 -19.76 -3.86 7.13
CA GLU A 343 -18.55 -4.50 7.65
C GLU A 343 -17.41 -4.46 6.62
N TYR A 344 -17.76 -4.69 5.35
CA TYR A 344 -16.82 -4.73 4.24
C TYR A 344 -17.03 -3.55 3.28
N LYS A 345 -15.93 -3.06 2.71
CA LYS A 345 -15.93 -2.11 1.58
C LYS A 345 -15.50 -2.83 0.31
N LEU A 346 -16.28 -2.71 -0.75
CA LEU A 346 -16.01 -3.37 -2.02
C LEU A 346 -15.34 -2.39 -2.98
N PHE A 347 -14.12 -2.71 -3.42
CA PHE A 347 -13.41 -1.96 -4.45
C PHE A 347 -13.48 -2.72 -5.78
N ILE A 348 -13.97 -2.05 -6.82
CA ILE A 348 -14.08 -2.60 -8.17
C ILE A 348 -13.15 -1.79 -9.08
N ASP A 349 -12.09 -2.42 -9.59
CA ASP A 349 -11.07 -1.73 -10.38
C ASP A 349 -11.63 -1.23 -11.73
N SER A 350 -12.51 -2.01 -12.39
CA SER A 350 -13.19 -1.63 -13.63
C SER A 350 -14.68 -1.96 -13.63
N MET A 351 -15.51 -0.96 -13.88
CA MET A 351 -16.96 -1.07 -14.09
C MET A 351 -17.37 -0.65 -15.51
N ASP A 352 -16.50 -0.87 -16.50
CA ASP A 352 -16.75 -0.46 -17.89
C ASP A 352 -17.82 -1.32 -18.57
N SER A 353 -17.89 -2.61 -18.25
CA SER A 353 -18.73 -3.64 -18.87
C SER A 353 -19.79 -4.17 -17.90
N ILE A 354 -20.76 -3.32 -17.56
CA ILE A 354 -21.87 -3.73 -16.69
C ILE A 354 -22.91 -4.47 -17.52
N SER A 355 -23.09 -5.77 -17.26
CA SER A 355 -24.25 -6.53 -17.75
C SER A 355 -25.47 -6.28 -16.86
N LYS A 356 -26.70 -6.50 -17.37
CA LYS A 356 -27.94 -6.42 -16.55
C LYS A 356 -27.91 -7.32 -15.32
N LYS A 357 -27.25 -8.49 -15.41
CA LYS A 357 -27.08 -9.40 -14.27
C LYS A 357 -26.15 -8.78 -13.22
N SER A 358 -25.03 -8.20 -13.66
CA SER A 358 -24.05 -7.54 -12.79
C SER A 358 -24.66 -6.34 -12.08
N GLU A 359 -25.48 -5.55 -12.77
CA GLU A 359 -26.24 -4.44 -12.21
C GLU A 359 -27.16 -4.88 -11.06
N MET A 360 -28.05 -5.84 -11.31
CA MET A 360 -28.98 -6.37 -10.30
C MET A 360 -28.24 -6.88 -9.04
N ILE A 361 -27.07 -7.49 -9.21
CA ILE A 361 -26.25 -7.99 -8.11
C ILE A 361 -25.64 -6.82 -7.33
N LEU A 362 -25.10 -5.82 -8.02
CA LEU A 362 -24.49 -4.66 -7.38
C LEU A 362 -25.53 -3.83 -6.62
N GLU A 363 -26.75 -3.69 -7.12
CA GLU A 363 -27.86 -3.06 -6.38
C GLU A 363 -28.17 -3.79 -5.08
N LYS A 364 -28.26 -5.12 -5.14
CA LYS A 364 -28.45 -5.95 -3.95
C LYS A 364 -27.30 -5.78 -2.95
N LEU A 365 -26.06 -5.76 -3.44
CA LEU A 365 -24.87 -5.60 -2.61
C LEU A 365 -24.74 -4.22 -1.99
N GLN A 366 -25.16 -3.15 -2.66
CA GLN A 366 -25.15 -1.77 -2.11
C GLN A 366 -25.93 -1.63 -0.80
N ARG A 367 -26.92 -2.49 -0.55
CA ARG A 367 -27.69 -2.49 0.70
C ARG A 367 -26.84 -2.85 1.94
N LYS A 368 -25.76 -3.61 1.74
CA LYS A 368 -24.88 -4.07 2.82
C LYS A 368 -23.42 -3.64 2.65
N LEU A 369 -22.99 -3.29 1.46
CA LEU A 369 -21.61 -2.94 1.14
C LEU A 369 -21.51 -1.52 0.61
N VAL A 370 -20.45 -0.83 1.00
CA VAL A 370 -20.06 0.43 0.35
C VAL A 370 -19.22 0.06 -0.86
N ILE A 371 -19.67 0.45 -2.05
CA ILE A 371 -19.01 0.11 -3.31
C ILE A 371 -18.21 1.32 -3.81
N ILE A 372 -16.94 1.09 -4.12
CA ILE A 372 -16.06 2.08 -4.73
C ILE A 372 -15.59 1.52 -6.07
N GLY A 373 -16.08 2.12 -7.15
CA GLY A 373 -15.85 1.67 -8.51
C GLY A 373 -15.11 2.70 -9.35
N SER A 374 -14.45 2.23 -10.41
CA SER A 374 -13.93 3.13 -11.45
C SER A 374 -14.43 2.72 -12.83
N CYS A 375 -14.82 3.70 -13.67
CA CYS A 375 -15.26 3.46 -15.03
C CYS A 375 -14.82 4.58 -15.99
N ARG A 376 -14.79 4.29 -17.28
CA ARG A 376 -14.45 5.23 -18.35
C ARG A 376 -15.57 6.23 -18.58
N SER A 377 -16.76 5.69 -18.73
CA SER A 377 -18.01 6.40 -18.99
C SER A 377 -19.15 5.52 -18.50
N MET A 378 -20.18 6.13 -17.93
CA MET A 378 -21.42 5.42 -17.65
C MET A 378 -22.39 5.59 -18.83
N SER A 379 -22.98 4.49 -19.27
CA SER A 379 -24.10 4.54 -20.21
C SER A 379 -25.32 5.13 -19.52
N VAL A 380 -26.12 5.91 -20.27
CA VAL A 380 -27.38 6.49 -19.79
C VAL A 380 -28.35 5.42 -19.27
N LYS A 381 -28.22 4.18 -19.78
CA LYS A 381 -29.05 3.03 -19.39
C LYS A 381 -28.96 2.65 -17.91
N TYR A 382 -27.93 3.10 -17.19
CA TYR A 382 -27.67 2.71 -15.80
C TYR A 382 -27.88 3.88 -14.82
N LEU A 383 -28.69 4.89 -15.18
CA LEU A 383 -28.92 6.06 -14.34
C LEU A 383 -29.49 5.69 -12.97
N ASP A 384 -30.47 4.78 -12.94
CA ASP A 384 -31.14 4.33 -11.72
C ASP A 384 -30.17 3.67 -10.76
N PHE A 385 -29.33 2.75 -11.25
CA PHE A 385 -28.24 2.15 -10.49
C PHE A 385 -27.25 3.18 -9.94
N THR A 386 -26.92 4.20 -10.74
CA THR A 386 -25.97 5.24 -10.34
C THR A 386 -26.51 6.21 -9.30
N SER A 387 -27.83 6.25 -9.05
CA SER A 387 -28.44 7.11 -8.03
C SER A 387 -27.92 6.82 -6.61
N GLY A 388 -27.53 5.58 -6.34
CA GLY A 388 -26.90 5.16 -5.08
C GLY A 388 -25.43 5.55 -4.93
N PHE A 389 -24.81 6.16 -5.95
CA PHE A 389 -23.40 6.52 -5.95
C PHE A 389 -23.18 8.03 -5.97
N ASN A 390 -22.20 8.47 -5.18
CA ASN A 390 -21.57 9.77 -5.39
C ASN A 390 -20.62 9.69 -6.59
N ILE A 391 -20.89 10.46 -7.63
CA ILE A 391 -20.12 10.44 -8.88
C ILE A 391 -18.99 11.47 -8.83
N ILE A 392 -17.76 10.99 -8.94
CA ILE A 392 -16.56 11.83 -8.99
C ILE A 392 -15.98 11.77 -10.40
N LYS A 393 -16.08 12.88 -11.13
CA LYS A 393 -15.51 13.01 -12.47
C LYS A 393 -14.03 13.42 -12.41
N ILE A 394 -13.21 12.74 -13.20
CA ILE A 394 -11.78 12.93 -13.31
C ILE A 394 -11.42 13.26 -14.75
N SER A 395 -10.98 14.49 -14.98
CA SER A 395 -10.40 14.95 -16.24
C SER A 395 -8.88 14.66 -16.30
N PRO A 396 -8.23 14.75 -17.46
CA PRO A 396 -6.77 14.91 -17.54
C PRO A 396 -6.26 16.04 -16.62
N LEU A 397 -4.97 15.99 -16.27
CA LEU A 397 -4.33 17.01 -15.44
C LEU A 397 -4.28 18.35 -16.19
N ASN A 398 -4.39 19.44 -15.45
CA ASN A 398 -4.22 20.76 -16.05
C ASN A 398 -2.74 20.99 -16.43
N ARG A 399 -2.44 22.08 -17.16
CA ARG A 399 -1.08 22.37 -17.62
C ARG A 399 -0.09 22.44 -16.45
N SER A 400 -0.37 23.21 -15.41
CA SER A 400 0.54 23.37 -14.28
C SER A 400 0.81 22.04 -13.56
N GLU A 401 -0.23 21.25 -13.28
CA GLU A 401 -0.11 19.92 -12.67
C GLU A 401 0.64 18.93 -13.55
N SER A 402 0.45 19.01 -14.88
CA SER A 402 1.15 18.16 -15.83
C SER A 402 2.63 18.51 -15.91
N LEU A 403 2.97 19.80 -15.96
CA LEU A 403 4.36 20.26 -15.94
C LEU A 403 5.06 19.82 -14.66
N THR A 404 4.42 20.03 -13.50
CA THR A 404 4.94 19.55 -12.21
C THR A 404 5.12 18.02 -12.19
N LEU A 405 4.18 17.26 -12.78
CA LEU A 405 4.31 15.80 -12.88
C LEU A 405 5.50 15.40 -13.75
N ILE A 406 5.67 16.05 -14.91
CA ILE A 406 6.76 15.77 -15.85
C ILE A 406 8.10 16.14 -15.19
N GLU A 407 8.23 17.35 -14.65
CA GLU A 407 9.43 17.85 -13.96
C GLU A 407 9.90 16.90 -12.86
N HIS A 408 8.97 16.40 -12.06
CA HIS A 408 9.29 15.43 -11.01
C HIS A 408 9.70 14.07 -11.56
N ALA A 409 9.12 13.63 -12.68
CA ALA A 409 9.45 12.35 -13.32
C ALA A 409 10.76 12.41 -14.12
N THR A 410 11.19 13.58 -14.58
CA THR A 410 12.43 13.81 -15.34
C THR A 410 13.51 14.52 -14.53
N SER A 411 13.37 14.62 -13.21
CA SER A 411 14.32 15.35 -12.34
C SER A 411 15.75 14.83 -12.39
N GLU A 412 15.95 13.56 -12.74
CA GLU A 412 17.28 12.96 -12.91
C GLU A 412 17.93 13.32 -14.26
N LEU A 413 17.11 13.74 -15.23
CA LEU A 413 17.55 14.09 -16.59
C LEU A 413 17.83 15.59 -16.76
N SER A 414 17.37 16.44 -15.84
CA SER A 414 17.46 17.91 -15.96
C SER A 414 18.88 18.44 -16.10
N ASN A 415 19.88 17.69 -15.59
CA ASN A 415 21.27 18.12 -15.57
C ASN A 415 22.02 17.84 -16.88
N ASN A 416 21.46 17.00 -17.77
CA ASN A 416 22.15 16.46 -18.94
C ASN A 416 21.50 16.86 -20.27
N ILE A 417 20.49 17.74 -20.26
CA ILE A 417 19.71 18.06 -21.45
C ILE A 417 19.65 19.57 -21.69
N ASP A 418 20.12 19.99 -22.86
CA ASP A 418 19.90 21.33 -23.39
C ASP A 418 18.41 21.56 -23.70
N ASN A 419 17.87 22.69 -23.28
CA ASN A 419 16.46 23.08 -23.48
C ASN A 419 15.41 22.17 -22.80
N TYR A 420 15.67 21.74 -21.56
CA TYR A 420 14.75 20.94 -20.73
C TYR A 420 13.29 21.48 -20.69
N ASN A 421 13.09 22.80 -20.58
CA ASN A 421 11.75 23.39 -20.55
C ASN A 421 10.95 23.19 -21.85
N LEU A 422 11.63 23.19 -23.00
CA LEU A 422 11.01 22.94 -24.31
C LEU A 422 10.51 21.49 -24.39
N ILE A 423 11.29 20.55 -23.85
CA ILE A 423 10.95 19.13 -23.77
C ILE A 423 9.70 18.92 -22.93
N ILE A 424 9.64 19.54 -21.74
CA ILE A 424 8.48 19.43 -20.85
C ILE A 424 7.22 19.97 -21.53
N SER A 425 7.30 21.13 -22.19
CA SER A 425 6.15 21.68 -22.93
C SER A 425 5.70 20.75 -24.04
N LYS A 426 6.64 20.21 -24.84
CA LYS A 426 6.32 19.26 -25.92
C LYS A 426 5.67 17.96 -25.40
N ILE A 427 6.13 17.43 -24.26
CA ILE A 427 5.52 16.26 -23.62
C ILE A 427 4.08 16.57 -23.21
N TYR A 428 3.82 17.75 -22.65
CA TYR A 428 2.47 18.18 -22.32
C TYR A 428 1.58 18.29 -23.57
N ASP A 429 2.05 18.98 -24.60
CA ASP A 429 1.30 19.21 -25.84
C ASP A 429 0.91 17.89 -26.53
N LYS A 430 1.80 16.89 -26.52
CA LYS A 430 1.53 15.54 -27.07
C LYS A 430 0.64 14.68 -26.17
N SER A 431 0.68 14.87 -24.86
CA SER A 431 -0.07 14.04 -23.91
C SER A 431 -1.46 14.58 -23.59
N GLY A 432 -1.72 15.86 -23.84
CA GLY A 432 -2.97 16.53 -23.45
C GLY A 432 -3.24 16.43 -21.95
N GLY A 433 -2.19 16.38 -21.12
CA GLY A 433 -2.29 16.22 -19.68
C GLY A 433 -2.72 14.82 -19.21
N ASN A 434 -2.69 13.81 -20.08
CA ASN A 434 -3.00 12.43 -19.69
C ASN A 434 -1.78 11.79 -18.96
N PRO A 435 -1.87 11.48 -17.66
CA PRO A 435 -0.75 10.94 -16.88
C PRO A 435 -0.16 9.65 -17.43
N TYR A 436 -0.98 8.78 -18.00
CA TYR A 436 -0.50 7.53 -18.60
C TYR A 436 0.34 7.80 -19.85
N ILE A 437 -0.09 8.73 -20.70
CA ILE A 437 0.66 9.10 -21.91
C ILE A 437 1.95 9.82 -21.51
N ILE A 438 1.89 10.74 -20.54
CA ILE A 438 3.07 11.40 -19.97
C ILE A 438 4.10 10.37 -19.53
N LYS A 439 3.69 9.38 -18.72
CA LYS A 439 4.56 8.30 -18.25
C LYS A 439 5.21 7.55 -19.41
N LEU A 440 4.42 7.14 -20.40
CA LEU A 440 4.94 6.40 -21.56
C LEU A 440 5.92 7.24 -22.41
N LEU A 441 5.66 8.53 -22.60
CA LEU A 441 6.56 9.41 -23.34
C LEU A 441 7.88 9.57 -22.60
N ILE A 442 7.85 9.76 -21.27
CA ILE A 442 9.06 9.86 -20.44
C ILE A 442 9.86 8.55 -20.47
N GLU A 443 9.20 7.41 -20.31
CA GLU A 443 9.86 6.09 -20.39
C GLU A 443 10.54 5.83 -21.74
N ARG A 444 9.96 6.35 -22.83
CA ARG A 444 10.56 6.28 -24.16
C ARG A 444 11.77 7.21 -24.27
N ILE A 445 11.65 8.46 -23.81
CA ILE A 445 12.72 9.44 -23.84
C ILE A 445 13.94 8.97 -23.05
N ILE A 446 13.75 8.36 -21.88
CA ILE A 446 14.84 7.84 -21.03
C ILE A 446 15.68 6.77 -21.74
N LYS A 447 15.08 6.01 -22.68
CA LYS A 447 15.76 4.93 -23.40
C LYS A 447 16.56 5.44 -24.60
N GLU A 448 16.35 6.69 -25.02
CA GLU A 448 17.07 7.24 -26.16
C GLU A 448 18.51 7.63 -25.75
N PRO A 449 19.52 7.27 -26.56
CA PRO A 449 20.93 7.52 -26.22
C PRO A 449 21.30 9.01 -26.29
N ILE A 450 20.57 9.80 -27.07
CA ILE A 450 20.74 11.25 -27.22
C ILE A 450 19.34 11.86 -27.18
N ILE A 451 19.13 12.87 -26.33
CA ILE A 451 17.82 13.51 -26.18
C ILE A 451 17.87 14.87 -26.89
N THR A 452 17.38 14.93 -28.13
CA THR A 452 17.20 16.19 -28.86
C THR A 452 15.72 16.55 -29.03
N PRO A 453 15.38 17.84 -29.20
CA PRO A 453 14.00 18.28 -29.44
C PRO A 453 13.34 17.68 -30.69
N GLU A 454 14.14 17.22 -31.66
CA GLU A 454 13.72 16.58 -32.91
C GLU A 454 13.28 15.12 -32.68
N ILE A 455 13.98 14.38 -31.81
CA ILE A 455 13.62 13.00 -31.45
C ILE A 455 12.25 12.96 -30.76
N ILE A 456 11.94 13.97 -29.94
CA ILE A 456 10.61 14.09 -29.32
C ILE A 456 9.53 14.27 -30.38
N GLU A 457 9.82 14.90 -31.51
CA GLU A 457 8.87 15.08 -32.61
C GLU A 457 8.51 13.75 -33.28
N ILE A 458 9.50 12.86 -33.43
CA ILE A 458 9.36 11.51 -33.96
C ILE A 458 8.64 10.58 -32.97
N ILE A 459 8.80 10.78 -31.66
CA ILE A 459 8.12 9.99 -30.63
C ILE A 459 6.65 10.39 -30.57
N SER A 460 5.79 9.64 -31.27
CA SER A 460 4.33 9.79 -31.20
C SER A 460 3.68 8.72 -30.31
N TYR A 461 2.62 9.12 -29.62
CA TYR A 461 1.70 8.17 -28.99
C TYR A 461 0.75 7.63 -30.05
N GLY A 462 0.86 6.34 -30.35
CA GLY A 462 0.04 5.67 -31.35
C GLY A 462 0.68 5.61 -32.73
N GLN A 463 1.50 4.58 -32.94
CA GLN A 463 1.39 3.68 -34.09
C GLN A 463 2.32 2.51 -33.79
N PHE A 464 1.74 1.41 -33.29
CA PHE A 464 2.31 0.12 -33.59
C PHE A 464 2.22 -0.01 -35.11
N ARG A 465 3.35 0.16 -35.82
CA ARG A 465 3.42 -0.47 -37.15
C ARG A 465 3.27 -1.96 -36.84
N LYS A 466 2.18 -2.57 -37.30
CA LYS A 466 1.94 -4.01 -37.17
C LYS A 466 3.24 -4.71 -37.52
N GLU A 467 3.85 -5.39 -36.55
CA GLU A 467 4.90 -6.34 -36.85
C GLU A 467 4.27 -7.36 -37.80
N LEU A 468 4.71 -7.37 -39.07
CA LEU A 468 4.28 -8.38 -40.01
C LEU A 468 4.91 -9.69 -39.53
N ASP A 469 4.08 -10.57 -38.97
CA ASP A 469 4.52 -11.90 -38.58
C ASP A 469 4.73 -12.75 -39.85
N LEU A 470 5.94 -12.66 -40.39
CA LEU A 470 6.38 -13.42 -41.56
C LEU A 470 6.68 -14.89 -41.22
N SER A 471 6.44 -15.34 -39.99
CA SER A 471 6.71 -16.73 -39.58
C SER A 471 5.96 -17.74 -40.44
N ALA A 472 4.69 -17.45 -40.79
CA ALA A 472 3.90 -18.30 -41.68
C ALA A 472 4.51 -18.39 -43.09
N VAL A 473 4.99 -17.27 -43.64
CA VAL A 473 5.62 -17.22 -44.98
C VAL A 473 6.95 -17.98 -44.99
N LEU A 474 7.74 -17.87 -43.92
CA LEU A 474 8.99 -18.64 -43.77
C LEU A 474 8.75 -20.15 -43.64
N ILE A 475 7.74 -20.57 -42.87
CA ILE A 475 7.39 -21.99 -42.71
C ILE A 475 6.95 -22.58 -44.05
N LEU A 476 6.10 -21.86 -44.80
CA LEU A 476 5.68 -22.27 -46.15
C LEU A 476 6.87 -22.34 -47.12
N GLY A 477 7.75 -21.33 -47.10
CA GLY A 477 8.97 -21.32 -47.92
C GLY A 477 9.91 -22.50 -47.62
N LEU A 478 10.15 -22.78 -46.34
CA LEU A 478 10.94 -23.94 -45.90
C LEU A 478 10.29 -25.27 -46.34
N GLY A 479 8.97 -25.38 -46.20
CA GLY A 479 8.21 -26.55 -46.65
C GLY A 479 8.38 -26.82 -48.16
N CYS A 480 8.22 -25.80 -48.99
CA CYS A 480 8.40 -25.91 -50.44
C CYS A 480 9.82 -26.33 -50.83
N ILE A 481 10.84 -25.76 -50.18
CA ILE A 481 12.25 -26.10 -50.43
C ILE A 481 12.56 -27.54 -50.00
N SER A 482 12.00 -27.99 -48.87
CA SER A 482 12.13 -29.38 -48.41
C SER A 482 11.47 -30.38 -49.37
N ILE A 483 10.31 -30.02 -49.94
CA ILE A 483 9.61 -30.84 -50.94
C ILE A 483 10.42 -30.93 -52.23
N LEU A 484 10.95 -29.82 -52.74
CA LEU A 484 11.82 -29.80 -53.93
C LEU A 484 13.05 -30.70 -53.75
N ARG A 485 13.67 -30.65 -52.58
CA ARG A 485 14.81 -31.51 -52.23
C ARG A 485 14.43 -33.00 -52.17
N TYR A 486 13.24 -33.32 -51.68
CA TYR A 486 12.74 -34.70 -51.64
C TYR A 486 12.44 -35.24 -53.04
N ILE A 487 11.77 -34.44 -53.88
CA ILE A 487 11.47 -34.79 -55.27
C ILE A 487 12.76 -35.00 -56.08
N GLY A 488 13.75 -34.11 -55.92
CA GLY A 488 15.07 -34.27 -56.56
C GLY A 488 15.75 -35.60 -56.19
N ARG A 489 15.67 -36.00 -54.91
CA ARG A 489 16.18 -37.30 -54.46
C ARG A 489 15.41 -38.47 -55.06
N ALA A 490 14.09 -38.37 -55.14
CA ALA A 490 13.24 -39.43 -55.70
C ALA A 490 13.49 -39.63 -57.21
N GLN A 491 13.74 -38.55 -57.96
CA GLN A 491 14.00 -38.60 -59.40
C GLN A 491 15.49 -38.82 -59.75
N LYS A 492 16.39 -38.95 -58.77
CA LYS A 492 17.85 -38.99 -58.94
C LYS A 492 18.41 -37.76 -59.70
N ASP A 493 17.70 -36.63 -59.63
CA ASP A 493 18.15 -35.37 -60.22
C ASP A 493 19.07 -34.64 -59.22
N SER A 494 20.36 -34.62 -59.56
CA SER A 494 21.41 -34.00 -58.75
C SER A 494 21.26 -32.47 -58.68
N VAL A 495 20.70 -31.84 -59.71
CA VAL A 495 20.54 -30.39 -59.81
C VAL A 495 19.43 -29.92 -58.87
N LEU A 496 18.26 -30.55 -58.92
CA LEU A 496 17.15 -30.20 -58.01
C LEU A 496 17.50 -30.45 -56.54
N THR A 497 18.22 -31.53 -56.26
CA THR A 497 18.67 -31.86 -54.90
C THR A 497 19.65 -30.83 -54.36
N PHE A 498 20.55 -30.34 -55.22
CA PHE A 498 21.53 -29.29 -54.88
C PHE A 498 20.85 -27.94 -54.64
N ILE A 499 19.94 -27.52 -55.53
CA ILE A 499 19.19 -26.25 -55.40
C ILE A 499 18.38 -26.23 -54.10
N GLY A 500 17.67 -27.33 -53.78
CA GLY A 500 16.94 -27.44 -52.52
C GLY A 500 17.85 -27.42 -51.29
N GLY A 501 19.05 -27.99 -51.39
CA GLY A 501 20.07 -27.94 -50.33
C GLY A 501 20.63 -26.54 -50.10
N ALA A 502 21.02 -25.83 -51.17
CA ALA A 502 21.54 -24.48 -51.12
C ALA A 502 20.50 -23.48 -50.59
N ALA A 503 19.24 -23.61 -51.02
CA ALA A 503 18.14 -22.78 -50.54
C ALA A 503 17.86 -22.97 -49.03
N LEU A 504 18.00 -24.19 -48.49
CA LEU A 504 17.88 -24.44 -47.04
C LEU A 504 18.95 -23.71 -46.22
N VAL A 505 20.19 -23.70 -46.68
CA VAL A 505 21.30 -22.98 -46.03
C VAL A 505 21.04 -21.47 -46.08
N PHE A 506 20.60 -20.96 -47.23
CA PHE A 506 20.27 -19.55 -47.40
C PHE A 506 19.15 -19.09 -46.47
N VAL A 507 18.08 -19.88 -46.31
CA VAL A 507 17.00 -19.57 -45.36
C VAL A 507 17.48 -19.63 -43.90
N TYR A 508 18.39 -20.54 -43.56
CA TYR A 508 18.96 -20.61 -42.20
C TYR A 508 19.79 -19.35 -41.86
N ILE A 509 20.53 -18.80 -42.84
CA ILE A 509 21.28 -17.54 -42.69
C ILE A 509 20.34 -16.32 -42.64
N ILE A 510 19.28 -16.31 -43.43
CA ILE A 510 18.27 -15.24 -43.37
C ILE A 510 17.51 -15.28 -42.05
N ARG A 511 17.29 -16.45 -41.46
CA ARG A 511 16.62 -16.59 -40.15
C ARG A 511 17.35 -15.81 -39.05
N THR A 512 18.68 -15.85 -39.00
CA THR A 512 19.45 -15.07 -38.00
C THR A 512 19.35 -13.56 -38.26
N LEU A 513 19.32 -13.13 -39.53
CA LEU A 513 19.10 -11.72 -39.90
C LEU A 513 17.67 -11.22 -39.58
N LEU A 514 16.64 -12.04 -39.83
CA LEU A 514 15.25 -11.69 -39.51
C LEU A 514 14.97 -11.70 -38.00
N VAL A 515 15.65 -12.55 -37.23
CA VAL A 515 15.60 -12.49 -35.75
C VAL A 515 16.37 -11.28 -35.22
N SER A 516 17.44 -10.83 -35.88
CA SER A 516 18.13 -9.56 -35.58
C SER A 516 17.25 -8.33 -35.89
N GLY A 517 16.37 -8.44 -36.89
CA GLY A 517 15.31 -7.46 -37.19
C GLY A 517 14.19 -7.42 -36.15
N LYS A 518 14.04 -8.47 -35.33
CA LYS A 518 13.22 -8.46 -34.10
C LYS A 518 13.96 -7.76 -32.96
N ARG A 519 14.51 -6.57 -33.21
CA ARG A 519 14.77 -5.65 -32.10
C ARG A 519 13.42 -5.35 -31.48
N LYS A 520 13.17 -5.89 -30.28
CA LYS A 520 12.17 -5.36 -29.35
C LYS A 520 12.41 -3.86 -29.25
N LYS A 521 11.64 -3.06 -29.99
CA LYS A 521 11.45 -1.66 -29.65
C LYS A 521 10.60 -1.68 -28.37
N VAL A 522 11.28 -1.72 -27.23
CA VAL A 522 10.69 -1.64 -25.89
C VAL A 522 10.24 -0.21 -25.63
#